data_AF-A0A1W0X4H1-F1
#
_entry.id   AF-A0A1W0X4H1-F1
#
_cell.length_a   1.000
_cell.length_b   1.000
_cell.length_c   1.000
_cell.angle_alpha   90.00
_cell.angle_beta   90.00
_cell.angle_gamma   90.00
#
_symmetry.space_group_name_H-M   'P 1'
#
loop_
_entity.id
_entity.type
_entity.pdbx_description
1 polymer ?
#
loop_
_entity_poly.entity_id
_entity_poly.type
_entity_poly.pdbx_seq_one_letter_code
_entity_poly.pdbx_strand_id
1 'polypeptide(L)'
;MSRGVVLALALLLVGFAIVVNSKGSSKYSKEKNRLKEETLRGGSFDDQERGSVNRKSSGHFRVARLDGIWERAKKQLTVDDQRDIFEELLDLDEDEITLKRLRHDGGDKNGDLTAKLRDKLHDILERYGLLTPVHDKSRASPEQIAKSKRDAKLAAVDLLFSDKKLNKLWAKAQKAGFSVAELRTLKTEFDHHQQKLDEYREVGGELGGALQQDKANESSQEESPDQLASGSEKVPSEDILKLDSGIKEIVKNYGRLKAKVNKNSFEPDSGEFEEVRVEELWHQALQAGFDREELLSLREELVHFERKINKLKNFREANAEAAGSKIAGNVQAKAGERSDEHVDLEQKVKHYAVKVENIQNDIERRINSRHNEL
;
A
#
# COMPACT_ATOMS: atom_id res chain seq x y z
N MET A 1 46.63 -53.32 -30.66
CA MET A 1 45.73 -52.30 -30.07
C MET A 1 46.44 -50.96 -30.12
N SER A 2 45.84 -50.00 -30.81
CA SER A 2 46.46 -48.69 -31.11
C SER A 2 46.73 -47.90 -29.83
N ARG A 3 47.88 -47.22 -29.76
CA ARG A 3 48.30 -46.35 -28.65
C ARG A 3 47.23 -45.31 -28.25
N GLY A 4 46.38 -44.92 -29.21
CA GLY A 4 45.25 -44.01 -28.94
C GLY A 4 44.14 -44.61 -28.08
N VAL A 5 43.90 -45.92 -28.17
CA VAL A 5 42.85 -46.60 -27.38
C VAL A 5 43.29 -46.76 -25.92
N VAL A 6 44.59 -46.99 -25.70
CA VAL A 6 45.17 -47.08 -24.34
C VAL A 6 45.15 -45.72 -23.63
N LEU A 7 45.43 -44.63 -24.36
CA LEU A 7 45.34 -43.26 -23.84
C LEU A 7 43.90 -42.84 -23.55
N ALA A 8 42.95 -43.20 -24.40
CA ALA A 8 41.53 -42.93 -24.17
C ALA A 8 40.99 -43.69 -22.95
N LEU A 9 41.37 -44.97 -22.76
CA LEU A 9 41.00 -45.75 -21.58
C LEU A 9 41.67 -45.23 -20.30
N ALA A 10 42.92 -44.77 -20.37
CA ALA A 10 43.61 -44.16 -19.24
C ALA A 10 42.94 -42.84 -18.80
N LEU A 11 42.53 -41.99 -19.75
CA LEU A 11 41.82 -40.75 -19.45
C LEU A 11 40.40 -40.99 -18.90
N LEU A 12 39.72 -42.05 -19.36
CA LEU A 12 38.41 -42.43 -18.83
C LEU A 12 38.51 -43.00 -17.41
N LEU A 13 39.58 -43.74 -17.10
CA LEU A 13 39.85 -44.24 -15.74
C LEU A 13 40.26 -43.13 -14.77
N VAL A 14 41.02 -42.13 -15.21
CA VAL A 14 41.34 -40.94 -14.40
C VAL A 14 40.09 -40.09 -14.17
N GLY A 15 39.22 -39.93 -15.18
CA GLY A 15 37.94 -39.24 -15.03
C GLY A 15 36.99 -39.94 -14.04
N PHE A 16 36.94 -41.28 -14.06
CA PHE A 16 36.11 -42.04 -13.13
C PHE A 16 36.67 -42.03 -11.69
N ALA A 17 37.99 -42.02 -11.52
CA ALA A 17 38.61 -41.89 -10.20
C ALA A 17 38.33 -40.52 -9.54
N ILE A 18 38.26 -39.44 -10.33
CA ILE A 18 37.92 -38.10 -9.81
C ILE A 18 36.42 -38.02 -9.42
N VAL A 19 35.54 -38.69 -10.16
CA VAL A 19 34.08 -38.67 -9.89
C VAL A 19 33.71 -39.60 -8.72
N VAL A 20 34.42 -40.71 -8.51
CA VAL A 20 34.17 -41.61 -7.36
C VAL A 20 34.71 -41.02 -6.04
N ASN A 21 35.70 -40.13 -6.08
CA ASN A 21 36.24 -39.49 -4.88
C ASN A 21 35.45 -38.26 -4.39
N SER A 22 34.31 -37.91 -5.03
CA SER A 22 33.46 -36.78 -4.60
C SER A 22 32.26 -37.20 -3.72
N LYS A 23 32.24 -38.44 -3.22
CA LYS A 23 31.24 -38.87 -2.22
C LYS A 23 31.59 -38.32 -0.82
N GLY A 24 30.95 -37.19 -0.51
CA GLY A 24 30.37 -36.91 0.81
C GLY A 24 31.32 -36.66 1.98
N SER A 25 31.88 -35.46 2.08
CA SER A 25 32.29 -34.93 3.39
C SER A 25 31.04 -34.47 4.15
N SER A 26 30.51 -35.36 5.00
CA SER A 26 29.45 -35.03 5.94
C SER A 26 29.85 -33.80 6.77
N LYS A 27 28.95 -32.81 6.87
CA LYS A 27 29.10 -31.53 7.60
C LYS A 27 29.31 -31.64 9.12
N TYR A 28 29.62 -32.81 9.66
CA TYR A 28 29.82 -33.03 11.09
C TYR A 28 31.12 -33.81 11.33
N SER A 29 32.25 -33.11 11.26
CA SER A 29 33.49 -33.67 11.81
C SER A 29 33.42 -33.64 13.34
N LYS A 30 33.48 -34.83 13.93
CA LYS A 30 33.51 -35.12 15.38
C LYS A 30 34.63 -34.37 16.11
N GLU A 31 35.63 -33.89 15.38
CA GLU A 31 36.80 -33.16 15.87
C GLU A 31 36.48 -31.74 16.36
N LYS A 32 35.49 -31.06 15.75
CA LYS A 32 35.10 -29.70 16.18
C LYS A 32 34.26 -29.67 17.45
N ASN A 33 33.60 -30.77 17.79
CA ASN A 33 32.85 -30.90 19.05
C ASN A 33 33.76 -31.24 20.23
N ARG A 34 34.91 -31.91 19.99
CA ARG A 34 35.87 -32.25 21.04
C ARG A 34 36.55 -31.01 21.64
N LEU A 35 36.85 -30.02 20.81
CA LEU A 35 37.38 -28.72 21.23
C LEU A 35 36.39 -27.93 22.10
N LYS A 36 35.08 -28.13 21.92
CA LYS A 36 34.04 -27.45 22.71
C LYS A 36 33.78 -28.14 24.05
N GLU A 37 33.96 -29.45 24.14
CA GLU A 37 33.82 -30.21 25.39
C GLU A 37 35.04 -30.08 26.31
N GLU A 38 36.26 -29.95 25.77
CA GLU A 38 37.46 -29.72 26.61
C GLU A 38 37.46 -28.33 27.28
N THR A 39 36.82 -27.31 26.69
CA THR A 39 36.66 -25.99 27.34
C THR A 39 35.60 -25.98 28.44
N LEU A 40 34.70 -26.97 28.48
CA LEU A 40 33.56 -27.02 29.41
C LEU A 40 33.83 -27.88 30.65
N ARG A 41 34.98 -28.56 30.76
CA ARG A 41 35.24 -29.57 31.80
C ARG A 41 36.44 -29.31 32.70
N GLY A 42 36.99 -28.10 32.72
CA GLY A 42 38.09 -27.72 33.62
C GLY A 42 37.86 -26.37 34.28
N GLY A 43 37.40 -26.36 35.53
CA GLY A 43 37.34 -25.15 36.36
C GLY A 43 36.30 -25.20 37.47
N SER A 44 36.65 -25.85 38.57
CA SER A 44 35.90 -25.92 39.83
C SER A 44 35.96 -24.58 40.59
N PHE A 45 34.79 -24.15 41.11
CA PHE A 45 34.52 -23.51 42.41
C PHE A 45 35.74 -22.92 43.18
N ASP A 46 35.89 -21.59 43.23
CA ASP A 46 35.55 -20.74 44.39
C ASP A 46 35.88 -19.24 44.15
N ASP A 47 35.07 -18.40 44.80
CA ASP A 47 35.19 -16.97 45.11
C ASP A 47 35.33 -15.86 44.04
N GLN A 48 34.26 -15.05 44.03
CA GLN A 48 34.31 -13.58 44.10
C GLN A 48 35.13 -12.84 43.04
N GLU A 49 34.55 -12.60 41.87
CA GLU A 49 34.74 -11.32 41.17
C GLU A 49 33.69 -11.09 40.07
N ARG A 50 33.32 -9.81 39.91
CA ARG A 50 32.44 -9.27 38.89
C ARG A 50 33.03 -9.50 37.49
N GLY A 51 32.29 -10.13 36.58
CA GLY A 51 32.61 -10.16 35.15
C GLY A 51 31.42 -10.63 34.33
N SER A 52 30.63 -9.75 33.70
CA SER A 52 30.95 -9.13 32.41
C SER A 52 31.36 -10.15 31.35
N VAL A 53 30.38 -10.87 30.82
CA VAL A 53 30.52 -11.65 29.58
C VAL A 53 30.05 -10.79 28.41
N ASN A 54 31.00 -10.03 27.89
CA ASN A 54 31.12 -9.42 26.56
C ASN A 54 29.93 -9.54 25.59
N ARG A 55 28.95 -8.64 25.73
CA ARG A 55 28.51 -7.78 24.63
C ARG A 55 28.87 -6.36 25.05
N LYS A 56 29.50 -5.56 24.19
CA LYS A 56 29.59 -4.11 24.42
C LYS A 56 28.17 -3.51 24.33
N SER A 57 27.36 -3.64 25.38
CA SER A 57 26.31 -2.70 25.70
C SER A 57 26.96 -1.67 26.61
N SER A 58 27.55 -0.64 26.02
CA SER A 58 28.11 0.51 26.76
C SER A 58 27.01 1.42 27.36
N GLY A 59 25.81 0.88 27.56
CA GLY A 59 24.65 1.54 28.15
C GLY A 59 24.47 1.07 29.59
N HIS A 60 23.94 1.96 30.44
CA HIS A 60 23.62 1.62 31.83
C HIS A 60 22.34 0.77 31.91
N PHE A 61 21.54 0.76 30.83
CA PHE A 61 20.28 0.04 30.71
C PHE A 61 20.33 -1.01 29.59
N ARG A 62 19.46 -2.01 29.66
CA ARG A 62 19.29 -3.01 28.58
C ARG A 62 18.46 -2.46 27.43
N VAL A 63 17.69 -1.41 27.69
CA VAL A 63 16.85 -0.71 26.72
C VAL A 63 17.51 0.60 26.28
N ALA A 64 17.95 0.67 25.01
CA ALA A 64 18.69 1.81 24.46
C ALA A 64 17.98 3.18 24.56
N ARG A 65 16.63 3.21 24.58
CA ARG A 65 15.88 4.47 24.77
C ARG A 65 16.04 5.03 26.20
N LEU A 66 16.28 4.18 27.20
CA LEU A 66 16.51 4.61 28.58
C LEU A 66 17.92 5.17 28.74
N ASP A 67 18.91 4.61 28.04
CA ASP A 67 20.28 5.18 27.99
C ASP A 67 20.28 6.62 27.45
N GLY A 68 19.50 6.88 26.40
CA GLY A 68 19.37 8.23 25.84
C GLY A 68 18.71 9.23 26.80
N ILE A 69 17.80 8.76 27.66
CA ILE A 69 17.15 9.58 28.70
C ILE A 69 18.12 9.83 29.85
N TRP A 70 18.86 8.81 30.26
CA TRP A 70 19.86 8.91 31.32
C TRP A 70 21.00 9.87 31.00
N GLU A 71 21.54 9.81 29.77
CA GLU A 71 22.57 10.75 29.33
C GLU A 71 22.08 12.21 29.27
N ARG A 72 20.76 12.41 29.14
CA ARG A 72 20.13 13.73 29.24
C ARG A 72 19.90 14.15 30.69
N ALA A 73 19.46 13.22 31.54
CA ALA A 73 19.30 13.44 32.97
C ALA A 73 20.62 13.88 33.62
N LYS A 74 21.73 13.18 33.33
CA LYS A 74 23.09 13.56 33.78
C LYS A 74 23.48 15.00 33.45
N LYS A 75 22.99 15.54 32.34
CA LYS A 75 23.33 16.89 31.87
C LYS A 75 22.44 17.98 32.46
N GLN A 76 21.26 17.62 32.98
CA GLN A 76 20.23 18.60 33.35
C GLN A 76 19.83 18.57 34.84
N LEU A 77 20.07 17.46 35.54
CA LEU A 77 19.63 17.26 36.93
C LEU A 77 20.78 17.41 37.94
N THR A 78 20.41 17.67 39.20
CA THR A 78 21.34 17.68 40.34
C THR A 78 21.77 16.26 40.74
N VAL A 79 22.83 16.11 41.54
CA VAL A 79 23.38 14.77 41.90
C VAL A 79 22.37 13.92 42.68
N ASP A 80 21.52 14.54 43.50
CA ASP A 80 20.47 13.83 44.24
C ASP A 80 19.34 13.38 43.31
N ASP A 81 18.85 14.26 42.43
CA ASP A 81 17.83 13.92 41.42
C ASP A 81 18.34 12.88 40.40
N GLN A 82 19.65 12.88 40.11
CA GLN A 82 20.29 11.89 39.25
C GLN A 82 20.28 10.49 39.85
N ARG A 83 20.42 10.35 41.17
CA ARG A 83 20.31 9.03 41.82
C ARG A 83 18.87 8.54 41.75
N ASP A 84 17.92 9.42 42.08
CA ASP A 84 16.52 9.05 42.19
C ASP A 84 15.93 8.67 40.81
N ILE A 85 16.23 9.44 39.75
CA ILE A 85 15.83 9.06 38.39
C ILE A 85 16.54 7.79 37.89
N PHE A 86 17.77 7.53 38.33
CA PHE A 86 18.49 6.33 37.92
C PHE A 86 17.83 5.06 38.48
N GLU A 87 17.41 5.09 39.75
CA GLU A 87 16.66 4.01 40.37
C GLU A 87 15.30 3.79 39.67
N GLU A 88 14.54 4.86 39.40
CA GLU A 88 13.27 4.77 38.69
C GLU A 88 13.41 4.23 37.25
N LEU A 89 14.49 4.60 36.54
CA LEU A 89 14.78 4.07 35.20
C LEU A 89 15.24 2.60 35.24
N LEU A 90 15.88 2.14 36.33
CA LEU A 90 16.27 0.74 36.49
C LEU A 90 15.05 -0.16 36.67
N ASP A 91 14.10 0.27 37.50
CA ASP A 91 12.82 -0.43 37.69
C ASP A 91 12.05 -0.51 36.37
N LEU A 92 12.05 0.59 35.60
CA LEU A 92 11.42 0.61 34.28
C LEU A 92 12.14 -0.28 33.25
N ASP A 93 13.47 -0.40 33.31
CA ASP A 93 14.26 -1.31 32.47
C ASP A 93 13.93 -2.78 32.78
N GLU A 94 13.73 -3.12 34.05
CA GLU A 94 13.27 -4.45 34.45
C GLU A 94 11.86 -4.74 33.92
N ASP A 95 10.92 -3.82 34.13
CA ASP A 95 9.55 -3.89 33.63
C ASP A 95 9.49 -4.04 32.09
N GLU A 96 10.35 -3.33 31.36
CA GLU A 96 10.43 -3.45 29.89
C GLU A 96 10.98 -4.80 29.43
N ILE A 97 11.95 -5.37 30.17
CA ILE A 97 12.48 -6.69 29.85
C ILE A 97 11.47 -7.79 30.17
N THR A 98 10.72 -7.67 31.27
CA THR A 98 9.63 -8.61 31.60
C THR A 98 8.50 -8.53 30.56
N LEU A 99 8.12 -7.31 30.14
CA LEU A 99 7.16 -7.12 29.05
C LEU A 99 7.62 -7.75 27.74
N LYS A 100 8.91 -7.61 27.37
CA LYS A 100 9.46 -8.25 26.17
C LYS A 100 9.38 -9.77 26.22
N ARG A 101 9.64 -10.38 27.39
CA ARG A 101 9.48 -11.83 27.60
C ARG A 101 8.01 -12.24 27.51
N LEU A 102 7.12 -11.50 28.17
CA LEU A 102 5.69 -11.75 28.16
C LEU A 102 5.09 -11.67 26.74
N ARG A 103 5.54 -10.70 25.94
CA ARG A 103 5.14 -10.54 24.53
C ARG A 103 5.64 -11.70 23.67
N HIS A 104 6.85 -12.20 23.92
CA HIS A 104 7.37 -13.40 23.25
C HIS A 104 6.53 -14.63 23.57
N ASP A 105 6.04 -14.76 24.80
CA ASP A 105 5.19 -15.86 25.25
C ASP A 105 3.70 -15.71 24.86
N GLY A 106 3.37 -14.70 24.03
CA GLY A 106 2.03 -14.46 23.49
C GLY A 106 1.08 -13.68 24.41
N GLY A 107 1.61 -13.10 25.49
CA GLY A 107 0.91 -12.14 26.36
C GLY A 107 0.87 -10.72 25.79
N ASP A 108 0.09 -9.84 26.45
CA ASP A 108 -0.13 -8.43 26.07
C ASP A 108 -0.72 -8.20 24.65
N LYS A 109 -1.74 -8.99 24.28
CA LYS A 109 -2.42 -8.88 22.97
C LYS A 109 -3.08 -7.52 22.71
N ASN A 110 -3.49 -6.83 23.77
CA ASN A 110 -4.15 -5.52 23.69
C ASN A 110 -3.17 -4.34 23.82
N GLY A 111 -1.90 -4.59 24.20
CA GLY A 111 -0.91 -3.53 24.43
C GLY A 111 -1.14 -2.72 25.72
N ASP A 112 -2.00 -3.18 26.63
CA ASP A 112 -2.34 -2.47 27.87
C ASP A 112 -1.13 -2.32 28.81
N LEU A 113 -0.27 -3.34 28.87
CA LEU A 113 0.96 -3.27 29.68
C LEU A 113 1.99 -2.37 29.01
N THR A 114 2.10 -2.43 27.69
CA THR A 114 2.92 -1.50 26.90
C THR A 114 2.50 -0.05 27.11
N ALA A 115 1.20 0.24 27.17
CA ALA A 115 0.69 1.58 27.45
C ALA A 115 1.07 2.03 28.87
N LYS A 116 0.87 1.19 29.89
CA LYS A 116 1.25 1.49 31.27
C LYS A 116 2.73 1.81 31.43
N LEU A 117 3.63 1.09 30.76
CA LEU A 117 5.08 1.39 30.83
C LEU A 117 5.44 2.71 30.12
N ARG A 118 4.72 3.08 29.06
CA ARG A 118 4.87 4.39 28.42
C ARG A 118 4.37 5.51 29.33
N ASP A 119 3.25 5.30 30.00
CA ASP A 119 2.69 6.26 30.95
C ASP A 119 3.64 6.44 32.16
N LYS A 120 4.16 5.34 32.73
CA LYS A 120 5.20 5.40 33.77
C LYS A 120 6.43 6.17 33.30
N LEU A 121 6.92 5.91 32.09
CA LEU A 121 8.07 6.65 31.55
C LEU A 121 7.76 8.14 31.39
N HIS A 122 6.55 8.47 30.94
CA HIS A 122 6.11 9.85 30.79
C HIS A 122 6.04 10.56 32.16
N ASP A 123 5.47 9.92 33.18
CA ASP A 123 5.40 10.44 34.53
C ASP A 123 6.79 10.73 35.12
N ILE A 124 7.76 9.83 34.90
CA ILE A 124 9.17 10.04 35.31
C ILE A 124 9.72 11.28 34.59
N LEU A 125 9.55 11.35 33.26
CA LEU A 125 10.05 12.47 32.46
C LEU A 125 9.40 13.82 32.82
N GLU A 126 8.12 13.81 33.20
CA GLU A 126 7.38 14.99 33.66
C GLU A 126 7.89 15.47 35.03
N ARG A 127 8.05 14.56 36.01
CA ARG A 127 8.57 14.87 37.35
C ARG A 127 9.95 15.53 37.32
N TYR A 128 10.82 15.04 36.43
CA TYR A 128 12.20 15.52 36.31
C TYR A 128 12.40 16.60 35.24
N GLY A 129 11.32 17.09 34.60
CA GLY A 129 11.40 18.16 33.59
C GLY A 129 12.17 17.79 32.31
N LEU A 130 12.31 16.50 32.01
CA LEU A 130 13.06 15.95 30.87
C LEU A 130 12.21 15.76 29.61
N LEU A 131 10.95 16.21 29.66
CA LEU A 131 9.98 16.06 28.59
C LEU A 131 10.42 16.83 27.33
N THR A 132 10.42 16.15 26.18
CA THR A 132 10.69 16.79 24.89
C THR A 132 9.37 17.02 24.14
N PRO A 133 9.34 17.93 23.14
CA PRO A 133 8.18 18.08 22.25
C PRO A 133 7.81 16.78 21.48
N VAL A 134 8.71 15.79 21.45
CA VAL A 134 8.45 14.46 20.88
C VAL A 134 7.61 13.60 21.84
N HIS A 135 7.67 13.85 23.14
CA HIS A 135 6.96 13.11 24.20
C HIS A 135 5.60 13.73 24.56
N ASP A 136 5.34 14.95 24.09
CA ASP A 136 4.09 15.72 24.28
C ASP A 136 2.97 15.34 23.27
N LYS A 137 3.17 14.26 22.48
CA LYS A 137 2.16 13.79 21.53
C LYS A 137 1.01 13.01 22.19
N SER A 138 1.07 12.77 23.49
CA SER A 138 0.14 11.86 24.19
C SER A 138 -0.93 12.54 25.05
N ARG A 139 -0.88 13.86 25.27
CA ARG A 139 -1.84 14.56 26.13
C ARG A 139 -2.32 15.86 25.51
N ALA A 140 -3.34 15.78 24.66
CA ALA A 140 -4.07 16.96 24.22
C ALA A 140 -4.68 17.68 25.44
N SER A 141 -4.27 18.92 25.69
CA SER A 141 -4.74 19.72 26.82
C SER A 141 -6.26 19.99 26.73
N PRO A 142 -7.02 20.01 27.84
CA PRO A 142 -8.47 20.26 27.85
C PRO A 142 -8.89 21.57 27.15
N GLU A 143 -8.03 22.58 27.12
CA GLU A 143 -8.31 23.85 26.43
C GLU A 143 -8.19 23.72 24.90
N GLN A 144 -7.35 22.80 24.40
CA GLN A 144 -7.35 22.43 22.99
C GLN A 144 -8.57 21.57 22.64
N ILE A 145 -9.15 20.81 23.58
CA ILE A 145 -10.41 20.05 23.40
C ILE A 145 -11.62 20.99 23.23
N ALA A 146 -11.66 22.12 23.94
CA ALA A 146 -12.75 23.09 23.83
C ALA A 146 -12.72 23.91 22.53
N LYS A 147 -11.53 24.31 22.04
CA LYS A 147 -11.39 24.94 20.71
C LYS A 147 -11.60 23.93 19.58
N SER A 148 -11.07 22.71 19.72
CA SER A 148 -11.31 21.64 18.75
C SER A 148 -12.74 21.17 18.70
N LYS A 149 -13.58 21.31 19.73
CA LYS A 149 -15.02 20.96 19.62
C LYS A 149 -15.84 21.90 18.72
N ARG A 150 -15.44 23.17 18.56
CA ARG A 150 -16.10 24.09 17.62
C ARG A 150 -15.58 23.92 16.19
N ASP A 151 -14.29 23.60 16.04
CA ASP A 151 -13.69 23.33 14.74
C ASP A 151 -13.88 21.87 14.27
N ALA A 152 -14.16 20.92 15.16
CA ALA A 152 -14.42 19.50 14.83
C ALA A 152 -15.75 19.25 14.13
N LYS A 153 -16.67 20.23 14.11
CA LYS A 153 -17.86 20.10 13.25
C LYS A 153 -17.53 20.32 11.76
N LEU A 154 -16.38 20.93 11.45
CA LEU A 154 -15.90 21.17 10.09
C LEU A 154 -14.67 20.32 9.73
N ALA A 155 -13.89 19.85 10.73
CA ALA A 155 -12.65 19.10 10.54
C ALA A 155 -12.75 17.58 10.82
N ALA A 156 -13.95 17.03 11.01
CA ALA A 156 -14.17 15.57 11.12
C ALA A 156 -14.10 14.85 9.74
N VAL A 157 -13.08 15.16 8.94
CA VAL A 157 -12.49 14.18 8.05
C VAL A 157 -11.22 13.73 8.75
N ASP A 158 -11.43 12.85 9.72
CA ASP A 158 -10.39 12.14 10.46
C ASP A 158 -9.33 11.66 9.46
N LEU A 159 -8.07 12.03 9.64
CA LEU A 159 -6.96 11.53 8.81
C LEU A 159 -6.71 10.07 9.22
N LEU A 160 -7.65 9.21 8.86
CA LEU A 160 -7.70 7.79 9.23
C LEU A 160 -6.50 7.01 8.68
N PHE A 161 -5.90 7.49 7.60
CA PHE A 161 -4.75 6.90 6.93
C PHE A 161 -3.57 7.88 6.89
N SER A 162 -2.33 7.38 6.87
CA SER A 162 -1.14 8.23 6.71
C SER A 162 -1.08 8.88 5.32
N ASP A 163 -1.66 8.23 4.29
CA ASP A 163 -1.74 8.80 2.93
C ASP A 163 -2.93 9.77 2.76
N LYS A 164 -2.62 11.02 2.42
CA LYS A 164 -3.60 12.09 2.12
C LYS A 164 -4.58 11.72 0.99
N LYS A 165 -4.14 10.95 0.00
CA LYS A 165 -4.99 10.48 -1.11
C LYS A 165 -5.99 9.43 -0.63
N LEU A 166 -5.58 8.54 0.27
CA LEU A 166 -6.49 7.58 0.90
C LEU A 166 -7.55 8.29 1.72
N ASN A 167 -7.18 9.30 2.53
CA ASN A 167 -8.16 10.07 3.30
C ASN A 167 -9.18 10.79 2.41
N LYS A 168 -8.73 11.37 1.29
CA LYS A 168 -9.65 11.97 0.31
C LYS A 168 -10.62 10.94 -0.27
N LEU A 169 -10.11 9.76 -0.61
CA LEU A 169 -10.93 8.70 -1.19
C LEU A 169 -11.89 8.09 -0.16
N TRP A 170 -11.47 7.99 1.09
CA TRP A 170 -12.30 7.57 2.22
C TRP A 170 -13.41 8.56 2.53
N ALA A 171 -13.12 9.87 2.52
CA ALA A 171 -14.13 10.91 2.66
C ALA A 171 -15.19 10.84 1.55
N LYS A 172 -14.77 10.54 0.31
CA LYS A 172 -15.69 10.26 -0.79
C LYS A 172 -16.51 8.99 -0.53
N ALA A 173 -15.90 7.92 -0.04
CA ALA A 173 -16.59 6.70 0.31
C ALA A 173 -17.63 6.89 1.43
N GLN A 174 -17.34 7.71 2.44
CA GLN A 174 -18.31 8.03 3.51
C GLN A 174 -19.52 8.80 2.98
N LYS A 175 -19.32 9.66 1.97
CA LYS A 175 -20.40 10.41 1.30
C LYS A 175 -21.11 9.61 0.21
N ALA A 176 -20.49 8.55 -0.28
CA ALA A 176 -21.01 7.69 -1.33
C ALA A 176 -22.21 6.81 -0.90
N GLY A 177 -22.62 6.87 0.38
CA GLY A 177 -23.82 6.14 0.83
C GLY A 177 -23.64 4.63 0.98
N PHE A 178 -22.40 4.16 1.16
CA PHE A 178 -22.12 2.75 1.48
C PHE A 178 -22.83 2.32 2.77
N SER A 179 -23.20 1.04 2.85
CA SER A 179 -23.77 0.46 4.06
C SER A 179 -22.68 0.31 5.12
N VAL A 180 -23.09 0.19 6.39
CA VAL A 180 -22.15 0.07 7.51
C VAL A 180 -21.27 -1.19 7.36
N ALA A 181 -21.79 -2.28 6.80
CA ALA A 181 -21.03 -3.48 6.52
C ALA A 181 -20.02 -3.26 5.38
N GLU A 182 -20.44 -2.66 4.26
CA GLU A 182 -19.55 -2.37 3.14
C GLU A 182 -18.45 -1.37 3.51
N LEU A 183 -18.76 -0.35 4.31
CA LEU A 183 -17.77 0.61 4.81
C LEU A 183 -16.71 -0.08 5.67
N ARG A 184 -17.08 -1.06 6.49
CA ARG A 184 -16.10 -1.83 7.30
C ARG A 184 -15.17 -2.64 6.39
N THR A 185 -15.71 -3.35 5.42
CA THR A 185 -14.90 -4.10 4.44
C THR A 185 -13.99 -3.17 3.65
N LEU A 186 -14.51 -2.04 3.17
CA LEU A 186 -13.75 -1.05 2.44
C LEU A 186 -12.63 -0.45 3.30
N LYS A 187 -12.91 -0.18 4.58
CA LYS A 187 -11.90 0.29 5.54
C LYS A 187 -10.75 -0.70 5.67
N THR A 188 -11.06 -2.00 5.82
CA THR A 188 -10.04 -3.06 5.86
C THR A 188 -9.21 -3.11 4.58
N GLU A 189 -9.83 -2.93 3.40
CA GLU A 189 -9.07 -2.86 2.13
C GLU A 189 -8.14 -1.64 2.07
N PHE A 190 -8.58 -0.47 2.57
CA PHE A 190 -7.75 0.73 2.67
C PHE A 190 -6.59 0.55 3.67
N ASP A 191 -6.85 -0.06 4.84
CA ASP A 191 -5.82 -0.38 5.83
C ASP A 191 -4.75 -1.30 5.24
N HIS A 192 -5.13 -2.35 4.52
CA HIS A 192 -4.18 -3.22 3.83
C HIS A 192 -3.37 -2.48 2.75
N HIS A 193 -3.98 -1.54 2.03
CA HIS A 193 -3.27 -0.73 1.05
C HIS A 193 -2.25 0.20 1.72
N GLN A 194 -2.61 0.80 2.85
CA GLN A 194 -1.72 1.64 3.66
C GLN A 194 -0.53 0.81 4.21
N GLN A 195 -0.79 -0.39 4.74
CA GLN A 195 0.26 -1.31 5.20
C GLN A 195 1.25 -1.66 4.09
N LYS A 196 0.76 -1.98 2.89
CA LYS A 196 1.62 -2.25 1.72
C LYS A 196 2.44 -1.02 1.30
N LEU A 197 1.87 0.17 1.38
CA LEU A 197 2.59 1.42 1.10
C LEU A 197 3.72 1.66 2.12
N ASP A 198 3.47 1.37 3.40
CA ASP A 198 4.44 1.58 4.47
C ASP A 198 5.58 0.55 4.40
N GLU A 199 5.26 -0.73 4.16
CA GLU A 199 6.25 -1.79 3.89
C GLU A 199 7.13 -1.43 2.69
N TYR A 200 6.51 -0.94 1.60
CA TYR A 200 7.26 -0.50 0.43
C TYR A 200 8.18 0.70 0.72
N ARG A 201 7.73 1.66 1.55
CA ARG A 201 8.54 2.82 1.95
C ARG A 201 9.75 2.40 2.78
N GLU A 202 9.59 1.40 3.64
CA GLU A 202 10.66 0.82 4.44
C GLU A 202 11.69 0.12 3.54
N VAL A 203 11.26 -0.85 2.72
CA VAL A 203 12.16 -1.59 1.81
C VAL A 203 12.83 -0.67 0.79
N GLY A 204 12.11 0.29 0.23
CA GLY A 204 12.67 1.28 -0.70
C GLY A 204 13.65 2.25 -0.03
N GLY A 205 13.43 2.60 1.24
CA GLY A 205 14.34 3.41 2.05
C GLY A 205 15.61 2.65 2.43
N GLU A 206 15.49 1.37 2.78
CA GLU A 206 16.63 0.48 3.08
C GLU A 206 17.47 0.20 1.83
N LEU A 207 16.84 -0.09 0.69
CA LEU A 207 17.55 -0.32 -0.58
C LEU A 207 18.17 0.97 -1.12
N GLY A 208 17.47 2.11 -0.99
CA GLY A 208 18.01 3.43 -1.30
C GLY A 208 19.22 3.79 -0.44
N GLY A 209 19.16 3.48 0.86
CA GLY A 209 20.27 3.63 1.80
C GLY A 209 21.45 2.72 1.49
N ALA A 210 21.20 1.45 1.16
CA ALA A 210 22.23 0.48 0.77
C ALA A 210 22.96 0.91 -0.52
N LEU A 211 22.23 1.34 -1.56
CA LEU A 211 22.82 1.86 -2.80
C LEU A 211 23.61 3.16 -2.60
N GLN A 212 23.27 3.95 -1.58
CA GLN A 212 24.00 5.17 -1.22
C GLN A 212 25.27 4.86 -0.42
N GLN A 213 25.22 3.83 0.43
CA GLN A 213 26.37 3.30 1.16
C GLN A 213 27.39 2.66 0.22
N ASP A 214 26.93 1.89 -0.78
CA ASP A 214 27.81 1.28 -1.79
C ASP A 214 28.53 2.33 -2.64
N LYS A 215 27.83 3.40 -3.05
CA LYS A 215 28.45 4.53 -3.76
C LYS A 215 29.41 5.36 -2.88
N ALA A 216 29.14 5.47 -1.58
CA ALA A 216 30.04 6.17 -0.66
C ALA A 216 31.31 5.35 -0.37
N ASN A 217 31.22 4.01 -0.38
CA ASN A 217 32.37 3.12 -0.22
C ASN A 217 33.24 3.03 -1.49
N GLU A 218 32.65 3.20 -2.67
CA GLU A 218 33.35 3.19 -3.96
C GLU A 218 34.13 4.52 -4.23
N SER A 219 33.79 5.61 -3.52
CA SER A 219 34.43 6.92 -3.69
C SER A 219 35.75 7.10 -2.91
N SER A 220 36.25 6.07 -2.23
CA SER A 220 37.49 6.15 -1.41
C SER A 220 38.71 5.46 -2.05
N GLN A 221 38.66 5.12 -3.33
CA GLN A 221 39.81 4.61 -4.06
C GLN A 221 40.14 5.53 -5.25
N GLU A 222 40.91 6.58 -4.96
CA GLU A 222 41.71 7.26 -5.99
C GLU A 222 42.70 6.24 -6.56
N GLU A 223 42.77 6.13 -7.89
CA GLU A 223 44.02 6.22 -8.69
C GLU A 223 43.72 6.00 -10.20
N SER A 224 44.03 7.04 -10.98
CA SER A 224 44.44 7.10 -12.39
C SER A 224 43.42 7.08 -13.56
N PRO A 225 43.61 7.94 -14.59
CA PRO A 225 42.67 8.15 -15.69
C PRO A 225 43.20 7.54 -17.00
N ASP A 226 42.70 6.38 -17.40
CA ASP A 226 42.67 6.02 -18.82
C ASP A 226 41.64 4.93 -19.10
N GLN A 227 41.09 4.95 -20.31
CA GLN A 227 40.18 3.96 -20.93
C GLN A 227 38.67 4.19 -20.76
N LEU A 228 38.18 5.00 -21.70
CA LEU A 228 36.82 5.04 -22.19
C LEU A 228 36.33 3.68 -22.74
N ALA A 229 35.01 3.50 -22.63
CA ALA A 229 34.17 2.57 -23.36
C ALA A 229 34.13 1.10 -22.88
N SER A 230 33.45 0.86 -21.77
CA SER A 230 32.63 -0.35 -21.64
C SER A 230 31.26 0.04 -21.09
N GLY A 231 30.25 -0.03 -21.95
CA GLY A 231 28.85 0.11 -21.58
C GLY A 231 28.46 -1.04 -20.65
N SER A 232 28.63 -0.83 -19.34
CA SER A 232 28.03 -1.68 -18.34
C SER A 232 26.52 -1.47 -18.41
N GLU A 233 25.87 -2.34 -19.19
CA GLU A 233 24.44 -2.60 -19.13
C GLU A 233 24.15 -3.00 -17.68
N LYS A 234 23.80 -2.01 -16.85
CA LYS A 234 23.44 -2.21 -15.44
C LYS A 234 22.18 -3.06 -15.41
N VAL A 235 22.36 -4.39 -15.39
CA VAL A 235 21.30 -5.34 -15.11
C VAL A 235 20.67 -4.90 -13.79
N PRO A 236 19.39 -4.47 -13.78
CA PRO A 236 18.74 -4.08 -12.54
C PRO A 236 18.81 -5.28 -11.61
N SER A 237 19.36 -5.09 -10.41
CA SER A 237 19.40 -6.14 -9.39
C SER A 237 17.99 -6.69 -9.18
N GLU A 238 17.87 -7.99 -8.88
CA GLU A 238 16.56 -8.65 -8.70
C GLU A 238 15.66 -7.90 -7.70
N ASP A 239 16.26 -7.22 -6.73
CA ASP A 239 15.57 -6.41 -5.73
C ASP A 239 14.94 -5.15 -6.32
N ILE A 240 15.54 -4.53 -7.34
CA ILE A 240 14.95 -3.39 -8.08
C ILE A 240 13.75 -3.86 -8.91
N LEU A 241 13.83 -5.05 -9.51
CA LEU A 241 12.72 -5.62 -10.28
C LEU A 241 11.54 -6.02 -9.38
N LYS A 242 11.82 -6.60 -8.21
CA LYS A 242 10.80 -6.90 -7.18
C LYS A 242 10.15 -5.60 -6.69
N LEU A 243 10.95 -4.56 -6.44
CA LEU A 243 10.46 -3.25 -6.03
C LEU A 243 9.51 -2.64 -7.08
N ASP A 244 9.91 -2.61 -8.35
CA ASP A 244 9.08 -2.08 -9.45
C ASP A 244 7.76 -2.87 -9.61
N SER A 245 7.80 -4.20 -9.44
CA SER A 245 6.59 -5.02 -9.45
C SER A 245 5.65 -4.70 -8.28
N GLY A 246 6.20 -4.41 -7.10
CA GLY A 246 5.45 -3.97 -5.91
C GLY A 246 4.78 -2.62 -6.10
N ILE A 247 5.47 -1.64 -6.71
CA ILE A 247 4.89 -0.33 -7.06
C ILE A 247 3.68 -0.53 -7.97
N LYS A 248 3.84 -1.34 -9.02
CA LYS A 248 2.76 -1.60 -9.98
C LYS A 248 1.54 -2.23 -9.31
N GLU A 249 1.75 -3.15 -8.37
CA GLU A 249 0.67 -3.75 -7.59
C GLU A 249 -0.04 -2.74 -6.69
N ILE A 250 0.71 -1.90 -5.97
CA ILE A 250 0.18 -0.83 -5.13
C ILE A 250 -0.67 0.13 -5.99
N VAL A 251 -0.13 0.63 -7.10
CA VAL A 251 -0.84 1.54 -8.01
C VAL A 251 -2.12 0.88 -8.55
N LYS A 252 -2.06 -0.39 -8.93
CA LYS A 252 -3.24 -1.15 -9.39
C LYS A 252 -4.28 -1.28 -8.27
N ASN A 253 -3.88 -1.57 -7.04
CA ASN A 253 -4.78 -1.68 -5.90
C ASN A 253 -5.47 -0.33 -5.61
N TYR A 254 -4.72 0.77 -5.57
CA TYR A 254 -5.30 2.11 -5.42
C TYR A 254 -6.30 2.43 -6.54
N GLY A 255 -5.99 2.06 -7.78
CA GLY A 255 -6.92 2.20 -8.90
C GLY A 255 -8.23 1.41 -8.70
N ARG A 256 -8.16 0.19 -8.17
CA ARG A 256 -9.34 -0.63 -7.84
C ARG A 256 -10.16 -0.02 -6.72
N LEU A 257 -9.52 0.44 -5.65
CA LEU A 257 -10.19 1.15 -4.55
C LEU A 257 -10.89 2.41 -5.06
N LYS A 258 -10.22 3.20 -5.90
CA LYS A 258 -10.79 4.41 -6.50
C LYS A 258 -12.00 4.10 -7.37
N ALA A 259 -11.92 3.06 -8.20
CA ALA A 259 -13.04 2.63 -9.04
C ALA A 259 -14.23 2.13 -8.21
N LYS A 260 -14.00 1.35 -7.15
CA LYS A 260 -15.05 0.89 -6.22
C LYS A 260 -15.75 2.07 -5.54
N VAL A 261 -14.99 3.03 -5.03
CA VAL A 261 -15.56 4.23 -4.40
C VAL A 261 -16.38 5.01 -5.41
N ASN A 262 -15.83 5.32 -6.58
CA ASN A 262 -16.52 6.09 -7.61
C ASN A 262 -17.76 5.38 -8.18
N LYS A 263 -17.74 4.05 -8.36
CA LYS A 263 -18.90 3.30 -8.85
C LYS A 263 -20.07 3.39 -7.86
N ASN A 264 -19.76 3.39 -6.57
CA ASN A 264 -20.73 3.40 -5.50
C ASN A 264 -21.04 4.82 -5.00
N SER A 265 -20.29 5.84 -5.44
CA SER A 265 -20.58 7.24 -5.18
C SER A 265 -21.93 7.63 -5.77
N PHE A 266 -22.88 7.90 -4.89
CA PHE A 266 -24.17 8.51 -5.23
C PHE A 266 -24.07 10.04 -5.42
N GLU A 267 -22.89 10.63 -5.20
CA GLU A 267 -22.67 12.05 -5.42
C GLU A 267 -22.89 12.32 -6.93
N PRO A 268 -23.84 13.19 -7.30
CA PRO A 268 -24.04 13.57 -8.70
C PRO A 268 -22.81 14.39 -9.08
N ASP A 269 -21.81 13.72 -9.64
CA ASP A 269 -20.82 14.46 -10.42
C ASP A 269 -21.62 14.97 -11.61
N SER A 270 -21.90 16.28 -11.61
CA SER A 270 -22.57 17.01 -12.68
C SER A 270 -21.71 16.93 -13.95
N GLY A 271 -21.74 15.77 -14.59
CA GLY A 271 -20.78 15.32 -15.60
C GLY A 271 -20.59 13.79 -15.67
N GLU A 272 -21.37 12.96 -14.97
CA GLU A 272 -21.29 11.50 -15.12
C GLU A 272 -21.79 11.03 -16.50
N PHE A 273 -22.80 11.71 -17.04
CA PHE A 273 -23.35 11.46 -18.37
C PHE A 273 -22.95 12.60 -19.31
N GLU A 274 -22.54 12.26 -20.53
CA GLU A 274 -22.25 13.22 -21.60
C GLU A 274 -23.56 13.75 -22.21
N GLU A 275 -24.60 12.93 -22.23
CA GLU A 275 -25.90 13.28 -22.80
C GLU A 275 -26.83 13.92 -21.76
N VAL A 276 -27.20 15.19 -22.00
CA VAL A 276 -28.09 15.99 -21.13
C VAL A 276 -29.39 15.26 -20.79
N ARG A 277 -29.96 14.55 -21.76
CA ARG A 277 -31.22 13.81 -21.57
C ARG A 277 -31.10 12.66 -20.55
N VAL A 278 -29.95 12.03 -20.46
CA VAL A 278 -29.69 10.93 -19.51
C VAL A 278 -29.48 11.51 -18.11
N GLU A 279 -28.81 12.66 -18.02
CA GLU A 279 -28.64 13.41 -16.78
C GLU A 279 -29.99 13.88 -16.20
N GLU A 280 -30.90 14.38 -17.04
CA GLU A 280 -32.25 14.75 -16.63
C GLU A 280 -33.03 13.56 -16.04
N LEU A 281 -32.99 12.40 -16.69
CA LEU A 281 -33.62 11.18 -16.17
C LEU A 281 -33.01 10.73 -14.85
N TRP A 282 -31.69 10.84 -14.71
CA TRP A 282 -31.02 10.55 -13.45
C TRP A 282 -31.48 11.49 -12.34
N HIS A 283 -31.55 12.80 -12.59
CA HIS A 283 -32.05 13.77 -11.62
C HIS A 283 -33.51 13.52 -11.22
N GLN A 284 -34.38 13.16 -12.17
CA GLN A 284 -35.76 12.79 -11.86
C GLN A 284 -35.83 11.53 -10.99
N ALA A 285 -34.96 10.55 -11.26
CA ALA A 285 -34.88 9.34 -10.45
C ALA A 285 -34.42 9.61 -9.01
N LEU A 286 -33.44 10.51 -8.82
CA LEU A 286 -33.01 10.94 -7.47
C LEU A 286 -34.18 11.53 -6.67
N GLN A 287 -35.12 12.20 -7.33
CA GLN A 287 -36.30 12.83 -6.72
C GLN A 287 -37.48 11.87 -6.56
N ALA A 288 -37.48 10.72 -7.23
CA ALA A 288 -38.57 9.74 -7.23
C ALA A 288 -38.49 8.72 -6.07
N GLY A 289 -37.56 8.90 -5.12
CA GLY A 289 -37.48 8.12 -3.87
C GLY A 289 -37.21 6.62 -4.05
N PHE A 290 -36.36 6.26 -5.00
CA PHE A 290 -35.87 4.88 -5.17
C PHE A 290 -34.93 4.45 -4.05
N ASP A 291 -34.90 3.14 -3.77
CA ASP A 291 -33.93 2.54 -2.85
C ASP A 291 -32.52 2.50 -3.47
N ARG A 292 -31.50 2.35 -2.63
CA ARG A 292 -30.09 2.37 -3.08
C ARG A 292 -29.78 1.32 -4.13
N GLU A 293 -30.29 0.10 -3.97
CA GLU A 293 -30.07 -0.99 -4.94
C GLU A 293 -30.80 -0.70 -6.27
N GLU A 294 -32.01 -0.14 -6.20
CA GLU A 294 -32.80 0.26 -7.37
C GLU A 294 -32.12 1.41 -8.14
N LEU A 295 -31.57 2.39 -7.43
CA LEU A 295 -30.80 3.50 -8.00
C LEU A 295 -29.54 3.03 -8.70
N LEU A 296 -28.82 2.05 -8.14
CA LEU A 296 -27.64 1.47 -8.78
C LEU A 296 -28.01 0.69 -10.04
N SER A 297 -29.11 -0.08 -10.01
CA SER A 297 -29.63 -0.76 -11.20
C SER A 297 -30.03 0.23 -12.28
N LEU A 298 -30.78 1.27 -11.90
CA LEU A 298 -31.21 2.33 -12.82
C LEU A 298 -30.01 3.10 -13.40
N ARG A 299 -28.96 3.34 -12.62
CA ARG A 299 -27.72 3.96 -13.10
C ARG A 299 -27.03 3.11 -14.16
N GLU A 300 -26.90 1.80 -13.96
CA GLU A 300 -26.33 0.91 -14.97
C GLU A 300 -27.19 0.88 -16.25
N GLU A 301 -28.52 0.89 -16.12
CA GLU A 301 -29.45 1.00 -17.25
C GLU A 301 -29.30 2.32 -18.01
N LEU A 302 -29.13 3.46 -17.31
CA LEU A 302 -28.90 4.78 -17.92
C LEU A 302 -27.56 4.84 -18.68
N VAL A 303 -26.49 4.21 -18.15
CA VAL A 303 -25.21 4.06 -18.88
C VAL A 303 -25.41 3.23 -20.16
N HIS A 304 -26.22 2.17 -20.10
CA HIS A 304 -26.54 1.38 -21.29
C HIS A 304 -27.39 2.16 -22.29
N PHE A 305 -28.32 2.98 -21.81
CA PHE A 305 -29.16 3.85 -22.61
C PHE A 305 -28.33 4.91 -23.34
N GLU A 306 -27.40 5.57 -22.65
CA GLU A 306 -26.47 6.53 -23.24
C GLU A 306 -25.64 5.91 -24.37
N ARG A 307 -25.10 4.70 -24.18
CA ARG A 307 -24.40 3.97 -25.25
C ARG A 307 -25.30 3.72 -26.48
N LYS A 308 -26.61 3.53 -26.29
CA LYS A 308 -27.56 3.39 -27.40
C LYS A 308 -27.84 4.73 -28.09
N ILE A 309 -27.92 5.83 -27.34
CA ILE A 309 -28.03 7.19 -27.90
C ILE A 309 -26.80 7.52 -28.75
N ASN A 310 -25.60 7.32 -28.21
CA ASN A 310 -24.35 7.55 -28.94
C ASN A 310 -24.26 6.70 -30.20
N LYS A 311 -24.68 5.43 -30.13
CA LYS A 311 -24.74 4.56 -31.32
C LYS A 311 -25.74 5.07 -32.37
N LEU A 312 -26.90 5.58 -31.94
CA LEU A 312 -27.88 6.20 -32.86
C LEU A 312 -27.31 7.48 -33.48
N LYS A 313 -26.63 8.33 -32.71
CA LYS A 313 -25.96 9.55 -33.19
C LYS A 313 -24.94 9.21 -34.27
N ASN A 314 -24.08 8.23 -34.03
CA ASN A 314 -23.08 7.77 -35.01
C ASN A 314 -23.74 7.24 -36.29
N PHE A 315 -24.84 6.47 -36.19
CA PHE A 315 -25.57 6.02 -37.38
C PHE A 315 -26.24 7.17 -38.13
N ARG A 316 -26.76 8.18 -37.43
CA ARG A 316 -27.35 9.37 -38.05
C ARG A 316 -26.30 10.18 -38.80
N GLU A 317 -25.12 10.37 -38.20
CA GLU A 317 -23.99 11.04 -38.81
C GLU A 317 -23.50 10.28 -40.05
N ALA A 318 -23.23 8.98 -39.94
CA ALA A 318 -22.84 8.14 -41.08
C ALA A 318 -23.90 8.15 -42.21
N ASN A 319 -25.18 8.14 -41.87
CA ASN A 319 -26.26 8.25 -42.85
C ASN A 319 -26.31 9.65 -43.51
N ALA A 320 -26.05 10.72 -42.76
CA ALA A 320 -25.98 12.08 -43.28
C ALA A 320 -24.76 12.29 -44.20
N GLU A 321 -23.61 11.72 -43.84
CA GLU A 321 -22.40 11.72 -44.67
C GLU A 321 -22.62 10.93 -45.98
N ALA A 322 -23.23 9.75 -45.89
CA ALA A 322 -23.58 8.95 -47.06
C ALA A 322 -24.59 9.67 -47.97
N ALA A 323 -25.51 10.45 -47.41
CA ALA A 323 -26.43 11.30 -48.16
C ALA A 323 -25.72 12.52 -48.78
N GLY A 324 -24.83 13.18 -48.04
CA GLY A 324 -24.07 14.37 -48.50
C GLY A 324 -23.02 14.05 -49.56
N SER A 325 -22.31 12.94 -49.45
CA SER A 325 -21.35 12.45 -50.45
C SER A 325 -22.04 12.13 -51.79
N LYS A 326 -23.28 11.64 -51.76
CA LYS A 326 -24.11 11.45 -52.96
C LYS A 326 -24.51 12.77 -53.62
N ILE A 327 -24.78 13.81 -52.83
CA ILE A 327 -25.12 15.15 -53.36
C ILE A 327 -23.89 15.82 -53.98
N ALA A 328 -22.70 15.63 -53.40
CA ALA A 328 -21.44 16.19 -53.93
C ALA A 328 -20.89 15.41 -55.14
N GLY A 329 -21.07 14.08 -55.17
CA GLY A 329 -20.55 13.20 -56.22
C GLY A 329 -21.51 12.95 -57.39
N ASN A 330 -22.76 13.42 -57.33
CA ASN A 330 -23.76 13.04 -58.32
C ASN A 330 -24.76 14.17 -58.64
N VAL A 331 -24.32 15.07 -59.53
CA VAL A 331 -25.21 15.80 -60.44
C VAL A 331 -25.73 14.88 -61.56
N GLN A 332 -25.33 13.59 -61.60
CA GLN A 332 -25.56 12.74 -62.79
C GLN A 332 -25.99 11.29 -62.55
N ALA A 333 -26.43 10.88 -61.35
CA ALA A 333 -27.15 9.61 -61.19
C ALA A 333 -28.64 9.85 -61.00
N LYS A 334 -29.38 9.21 -61.89
CA LYS A 334 -30.84 9.20 -61.98
C LYS A 334 -31.49 9.01 -60.62
N ALA A 335 -32.51 9.83 -60.37
CA ALA A 335 -33.47 9.68 -59.29
C ALA A 335 -34.04 8.26 -59.29
N GLY A 336 -33.59 7.40 -58.37
CA GLY A 336 -34.15 6.05 -58.21
C GLY A 336 -33.28 5.10 -57.39
N GLU A 337 -31.95 5.14 -57.53
CA GLU A 337 -31.05 4.19 -56.87
C GLU A 337 -30.34 4.83 -55.67
N ARG A 338 -30.99 4.79 -54.50
CA ARG A 338 -30.23 4.90 -53.25
C ARG A 338 -29.38 3.63 -53.15
N SER A 339 -28.05 3.73 -53.21
CA SER A 339 -27.18 2.54 -53.00
C SER A 339 -27.58 1.77 -51.74
N ASP A 340 -27.55 0.44 -51.83
CA ASP A 340 -28.03 -0.50 -50.80
C ASP A 340 -27.48 -0.21 -49.39
N GLU A 341 -26.23 0.28 -49.31
CA GLU A 341 -25.58 0.69 -48.07
C GLU A 341 -26.30 1.85 -47.35
N HIS A 342 -26.80 2.83 -48.10
CA HIS A 342 -27.58 3.94 -47.52
C HIS A 342 -28.97 3.48 -47.08
N VAL A 343 -29.58 2.52 -47.79
CA VAL A 343 -30.86 1.95 -47.38
C VAL A 343 -30.70 1.16 -46.08
N ASP A 344 -29.62 0.39 -45.94
CA ASP A 344 -29.27 -0.35 -44.71
C ASP A 344 -28.95 0.61 -43.54
N LEU A 345 -28.22 1.69 -43.78
CA LEU A 345 -27.99 2.73 -42.75
C LEU A 345 -29.29 3.42 -42.32
N GLU A 346 -30.19 3.75 -43.25
CA GLU A 346 -31.49 4.36 -42.95
C GLU A 346 -32.36 3.41 -42.10
N GLN A 347 -32.36 2.12 -42.42
CA GLN A 347 -33.04 1.09 -41.63
C GLN A 347 -32.44 0.95 -40.22
N LYS A 348 -31.11 0.98 -40.11
CA LYS A 348 -30.40 0.96 -38.81
C LYS A 348 -30.74 2.18 -37.97
N VAL A 349 -30.79 3.38 -38.56
CA VAL A 349 -31.21 4.61 -37.86
C VAL A 349 -32.64 4.46 -37.32
N LYS A 350 -33.58 3.99 -38.15
CA LYS A 350 -34.97 3.77 -37.71
C LYS A 350 -35.07 2.74 -36.58
N HIS A 351 -34.38 1.61 -36.71
CA HIS A 351 -34.38 0.56 -35.69
C HIS A 351 -33.82 1.05 -34.35
N TYR A 352 -32.68 1.75 -34.36
CA TYR A 352 -32.08 2.28 -33.14
C TYR A 352 -32.88 3.46 -32.56
N ALA A 353 -33.53 4.28 -33.39
CA ALA A 353 -34.40 5.35 -32.92
C ALA A 353 -35.57 4.81 -32.11
N VAL A 354 -36.29 3.81 -32.64
CA VAL A 354 -37.39 3.13 -31.93
C VAL A 354 -36.88 2.48 -30.65
N LYS A 355 -35.70 1.85 -30.68
CA LYS A 355 -35.13 1.20 -29.50
C LYS A 355 -34.76 2.19 -28.39
N VAL A 356 -34.16 3.33 -28.75
CA VAL A 356 -33.85 4.42 -27.81
C VAL A 356 -35.14 4.97 -27.22
N GLU A 357 -36.14 5.27 -28.04
CA GLU A 357 -37.44 5.77 -27.57
C GLU A 357 -38.14 4.79 -26.62
N ASN A 358 -38.13 3.50 -26.94
CA ASN A 358 -38.71 2.48 -26.06
C ASN A 358 -38.01 2.39 -24.70
N ILE A 359 -36.67 2.40 -24.68
CA ILE A 359 -35.91 2.35 -23.42
C ILE A 359 -36.19 3.60 -22.59
N GLN A 360 -36.23 4.76 -23.23
CA GLN A 360 -36.51 6.01 -22.55
C GLN A 360 -37.91 6.01 -21.92
N ASN A 361 -38.92 5.63 -22.70
CA ASN A 361 -40.31 5.56 -22.23
C ASN A 361 -40.46 4.56 -21.07
N ASP A 362 -39.73 3.44 -21.09
CA ASP A 362 -39.74 2.45 -20.02
C ASP A 362 -39.13 3.03 -18.72
N ILE A 363 -37.98 3.70 -18.83
CA ILE A 363 -37.31 4.37 -17.72
C ILE A 363 -38.19 5.49 -17.14
N GLU A 364 -38.74 6.38 -18.00
CA GLU A 364 -39.64 7.46 -17.58
C GLU A 364 -40.89 6.93 -16.88
N ARG A 365 -41.50 5.86 -17.42
CA ARG A 365 -42.66 5.21 -16.77
C ARG A 365 -42.31 4.67 -15.41
N ARG A 366 -41.14 4.04 -15.25
CA ARG A 366 -40.71 3.50 -13.96
C ARG A 366 -40.45 4.62 -12.94
N ILE A 367 -39.78 5.69 -13.36
CA ILE A 367 -39.51 6.87 -12.52
C ILE A 367 -40.83 7.54 -12.10
N ASN A 368 -41.72 7.81 -13.05
CA ASN A 368 -43.00 8.47 -12.78
C ASN A 368 -43.94 7.61 -11.93
N SER A 369 -43.95 6.29 -12.12
CA SER A 369 -44.77 5.39 -11.30
C SER A 369 -44.35 5.46 -9.83
N ARG A 370 -43.04 5.45 -9.55
CA ARG A 370 -42.54 5.57 -8.18
C ARG A 370 -42.75 6.96 -7.59
N HIS A 371 -42.60 8.01 -8.40
CA HIS A 371 -42.89 9.37 -7.95
C HIS A 371 -44.37 9.57 -7.55
N ASN A 372 -45.31 8.89 -8.24
CA ASN A 372 -46.75 8.97 -7.93
C ASN A 372 -47.20 8.06 -6.78
N GLU A 373 -46.35 7.12 -6.34
CA GLU A 373 -46.61 6.22 -5.21
C GLU A 373 -46.16 6.82 -3.86
N LEU A 374 -45.42 7.94 -3.90
CA LEU A 374 -45.00 8.76 -2.76
C LEU A 374 -45.99 9.89 -2.49
#